data_AF-A0A429ZKU3-F1
#
_entry.id   AF-A0A429ZKU3-F1
#
_cell.length_a   1.000
_cell.length_b   1.000
_cell.length_c   1.000
_cell.angle_alpha   90.00
_cell.angle_beta   90.00
_cell.angle_gamma   90.00
#
_symmetry.space_group_name_H-M   'P 1'
#
loop_
_entity.id
_entity.type
_entity.pdbx_description
1 polymer ?
#
loop_
_entity_poly.entity_id
_entity_poly.type
_entity_poly.pdbx_seq_one_letter_code
_entity_poly.pdbx_strand_id
1 'polypeptide(L)'
;KPTINQPTEGDTTVNGTGKPGDTVVITDKDGNKLGEGIVDGNGDYSIPVTDLPSGEEITATPSINGNVGTSSTATVLPKPEVGGGEAEDIGTPESHKPTINQPTEGDTTVNGTGKPGDTVVITDKDGNKLGEGIVDGNGDYSIPVTDLPSGEEITATPSINGNVGTSSTATVLPKPEVGGGEAEDIGTPESHKPTINQPTEGDTTVTGTGKPGDTVVITDKDGNKLGEGVVDGNGDYSIPVTNLPSGEEITATPSINGNVGTPSTAIVLPKPEVGGGEAEDIGTSDSHKPTINQPTEGDTTVTGTGIPGDTVVITDKDGNKLGEGVVDGNGDYSIPVTDLPSGEEITATPSINGNVGTSSTATVLPKPEVGGGEAEDIGTPESHKPTINQPTEGDTTVTGTGKPGDTVVITDKDGNKLGEGVVDGNGDYSVVVPPLNKGEVITVTPSINGNKGTSTTTTVKNGKIPLENSLEKEKDIAKQAIDKVATETKNRIDHMSHLSDAEKEKLKESIDKIAKLGKETIDQMTTLDDIINSMKKTIEAIEKIGDICEQQSGSTNQSTNNHTTVVRPTGNGISTTNNKNTSSSSKLPKTGETADKTLIISGLAMLSVVGGAVYYRKKKEQA
;
A
#
# COMPACT_ATOMS: atom_id res chain seq x y z
N LYS A 1 -1.46 12.40 20.51
CA LYS A 1 -1.86 13.75 20.05
C LYS A 1 -2.38 13.62 18.64
N PRO A 2 -3.63 13.97 18.35
CA PRO A 2 -4.18 13.87 17.01
C PRO A 2 -3.52 14.89 16.07
N THR A 3 -3.59 14.67 14.77
CA THR A 3 -3.45 15.72 13.77
C THR A 3 -4.83 16.30 13.44
N ILE A 4 -4.86 17.50 12.85
CA ILE A 4 -6.08 18.09 12.28
C ILE A 4 -5.72 18.46 10.85
N ASN A 5 -6.46 17.96 9.87
CA ASN A 5 -6.36 18.40 8.48
C ASN A 5 -6.96 19.81 8.39
N GLN A 6 -6.26 20.74 7.74
CA GLN A 6 -6.56 22.17 7.77
C GLN A 6 -8.02 22.49 7.42
N PRO A 7 -8.88 22.88 8.40
CA PRO A 7 -10.27 23.19 8.14
C PRO A 7 -10.44 24.54 7.43
N THR A 8 -11.53 24.65 6.67
CA THR A 8 -12.02 25.83 5.98
C THR A 8 -13.44 26.15 6.44
N GLU A 9 -13.82 27.43 6.39
CA GLU A 9 -15.15 27.87 6.80
C GLU A 9 -16.28 27.21 5.96
N GLY A 10 -17.24 26.63 6.68
CA GLY A 10 -18.34 25.87 6.09
C GLY A 10 -18.06 24.38 5.84
N ASP A 11 -16.88 23.85 6.21
CA ASP A 11 -16.64 22.41 6.23
C ASP A 11 -17.61 21.72 7.22
N THR A 12 -18.24 20.61 6.80
CA THR A 12 -19.20 19.86 7.64
C THR A 12 -18.55 18.74 8.46
N THR A 13 -17.28 18.43 8.20
CA THR A 13 -16.49 17.46 8.96
C THR A 13 -15.09 18.01 9.27
N VAL A 14 -14.60 17.72 10.48
CA VAL A 14 -13.18 17.90 10.83
C VAL A 14 -12.48 16.56 10.70
N ASN A 15 -11.48 16.51 9.83
CA ASN A 15 -10.74 15.31 9.48
C ASN A 15 -9.35 15.34 10.10
N GLY A 16 -8.76 14.19 10.37
CA GLY A 16 -7.39 14.09 10.90
C GLY A 16 -7.01 12.67 11.28
N THR A 17 -5.86 12.54 11.94
CA THR A 17 -5.33 11.25 12.40
C THR A 17 -5.15 11.22 13.93
N GLY A 18 -5.17 10.05 14.54
CA GLY A 18 -5.06 9.86 15.98
C GLY A 18 -4.45 8.51 16.35
N LYS A 19 -4.79 8.00 17.53
CA LYS A 19 -4.47 6.63 17.94
C LYS A 19 -5.77 5.81 17.85
N PRO A 20 -5.78 4.64 17.18
CA PRO A 20 -6.96 3.79 17.08
C PRO A 20 -7.69 3.56 18.40
N GLY A 21 -9.02 3.74 18.35
CA GLY A 21 -9.91 3.59 19.51
C GLY A 21 -9.96 4.78 20.48
N ASP A 22 -9.11 5.80 20.35
CA ASP A 22 -9.27 7.04 21.13
C ASP A 22 -10.55 7.78 20.67
N THR A 23 -11.35 8.29 21.60
CA THR A 23 -12.47 9.20 21.32
C THR A 23 -11.94 10.62 21.23
N VAL A 24 -12.09 11.27 20.07
CA VAL A 24 -11.67 12.66 19.82
C VAL A 24 -12.88 13.58 19.90
N VAL A 25 -12.78 14.62 20.72
CA VAL A 25 -13.76 15.70 20.83
C VAL A 25 -13.20 16.95 20.14
N ILE A 26 -14.01 17.60 19.30
CA ILE A 26 -13.69 18.89 18.70
C ILE A 26 -14.44 19.98 19.47
N THR A 27 -13.70 21.00 19.94
CA THR A 27 -14.30 22.20 20.56
C THR A 27 -13.86 23.48 19.86
N ASP A 28 -14.63 24.55 20.03
CA ASP A 28 -14.19 25.93 19.74
C ASP A 28 -13.18 26.45 20.80
N LYS A 29 -12.72 27.69 20.65
CA LYS A 29 -11.79 28.36 21.59
C LYS A 29 -12.39 28.63 22.98
N ASP A 30 -13.72 28.70 23.09
CA ASP A 30 -14.44 28.98 24.35
C ASP A 30 -14.76 27.68 25.11
N GLY A 31 -14.54 26.52 24.49
CA GLY A 31 -14.71 25.18 25.04
C GLY A 31 -16.06 24.52 24.71
N ASN A 32 -16.86 25.09 23.80
CA ASN A 32 -18.12 24.48 23.37
C ASN A 32 -17.82 23.31 22.41
N LYS A 33 -18.54 22.20 22.55
CA LYS A 33 -18.39 21.00 21.70
C LYS A 33 -19.02 21.23 20.33
N LEU A 34 -18.19 21.18 19.28
CA LEU A 34 -18.60 21.24 17.88
C LEU A 34 -18.89 19.84 17.32
N GLY A 35 -18.15 18.82 17.78
CA GLY A 35 -18.30 17.43 17.32
C GLY A 35 -17.55 16.42 18.20
N GLU A 36 -17.78 15.13 17.96
CA GLU A 36 -17.05 14.01 18.59
C GLU A 36 -17.14 12.77 17.70
N GLY A 37 -16.08 11.96 17.71
CA GLY A 37 -16.03 10.66 17.04
C GLY A 37 -14.91 9.78 17.60
N ILE A 38 -14.80 8.58 17.07
CA ILE A 38 -13.77 7.60 17.46
C ILE A 38 -12.75 7.50 16.32
N VAL A 39 -11.47 7.44 16.66
CA VAL A 39 -10.40 7.14 15.69
C VAL A 39 -10.50 5.68 15.27
N ASP A 40 -10.52 5.43 13.97
CA ASP A 40 -10.75 4.09 13.40
C ASP A 40 -9.56 3.13 13.62
N GLY A 41 -9.68 1.90 13.08
CA GLY A 41 -8.63 0.88 13.19
C GLY A 41 -7.31 1.23 12.46
N ASN A 42 -7.36 2.14 11.47
CA ASN A 42 -6.21 2.57 10.67
C ASN A 42 -5.47 3.73 11.32
N GLY A 43 -6.16 4.53 12.15
CA GLY A 43 -5.65 5.71 12.81
C GLY A 43 -6.25 7.02 12.30
N ASP A 44 -7.28 6.97 11.47
CA ASP A 44 -7.94 8.13 10.87
C ASP A 44 -9.24 8.50 11.62
N TYR A 45 -9.69 9.75 11.50
CA TYR A 45 -11.01 10.19 11.94
C TYR A 45 -11.63 11.21 10.98
N SER A 46 -12.95 11.13 10.84
CA SER A 46 -13.80 12.15 10.24
C SER A 46 -14.94 12.44 11.21
N ILE A 47 -14.99 13.65 11.76
CA ILE A 47 -15.94 14.04 12.80
C ILE A 47 -16.91 15.07 12.25
N PRO A 48 -18.22 14.76 12.14
CA PRO A 48 -19.24 15.76 11.84
C PRO A 48 -19.24 16.89 12.86
N VAL A 49 -19.31 18.13 12.38
CA VAL A 49 -19.31 19.35 13.20
C VAL A 49 -20.50 20.25 12.86
N THR A 50 -20.94 21.07 13.82
CA THR A 50 -22.19 21.84 13.72
C THR A 50 -22.04 23.29 13.29
N ASP A 51 -20.84 23.89 13.39
CA ASP A 51 -20.48 25.18 12.81
C ASP A 51 -18.94 25.29 12.72
N LEU A 52 -18.42 26.02 11.73
CA LEU A 52 -17.00 26.36 11.54
C LEU A 52 -16.88 27.74 10.87
N PRO A 53 -16.93 28.84 11.64
CA PRO A 53 -16.77 30.19 11.10
C PRO A 53 -15.30 30.56 10.84
N SER A 54 -15.06 31.44 9.87
CA SER A 54 -13.72 31.94 9.51
C SER A 54 -12.93 32.48 10.71
N GLY A 55 -11.70 31.99 10.90
CA GLY A 55 -10.74 32.50 11.88
C GLY A 55 -10.92 31.95 13.29
N GLU A 56 -11.89 31.06 13.53
CA GLU A 56 -12.07 30.37 14.80
C GLU A 56 -10.92 29.37 15.07
N GLU A 57 -10.49 29.21 16.33
CA GLU A 57 -9.52 28.18 16.69
C GLU A 57 -10.24 26.95 17.25
N ILE A 58 -10.20 25.85 16.51
CA ILE A 58 -10.74 24.57 16.97
C ILE A 58 -9.67 23.73 17.67
N THR A 59 -10.07 23.02 18.73
CA THR A 59 -9.22 22.11 19.50
C THR A 59 -9.69 20.68 19.34
N ALA A 60 -8.82 19.79 18.83
CA ALA A 60 -9.05 18.34 18.83
C ALA A 60 -8.40 17.70 20.07
N THR A 61 -9.24 17.17 20.96
CA THR A 61 -8.84 16.58 22.24
C THR A 61 -9.10 15.07 22.25
N PRO A 62 -8.07 14.22 22.29
CA PRO A 62 -8.23 12.76 22.36
C PRO A 62 -8.50 12.32 23.81
N SER A 63 -9.25 11.23 23.97
CA SER A 63 -9.44 10.59 25.27
C SER A 63 -9.64 9.08 25.13
N ILE A 64 -9.24 8.32 26.16
CA ILE A 64 -9.49 6.88 26.22
C ILE A 64 -9.75 6.47 27.67
N ASN A 65 -10.87 5.77 27.90
CA ASN A 65 -11.33 5.35 29.24
C ASN A 65 -11.34 6.50 30.28
N GLY A 66 -11.74 7.70 29.85
CA GLY A 66 -11.77 8.92 30.68
C GLY A 66 -10.42 9.64 30.88
N ASN A 67 -9.30 9.07 30.42
CA ASN A 67 -8.00 9.75 30.44
C ASN A 67 -7.89 10.66 29.21
N VAL A 68 -7.67 11.96 29.43
CA VAL A 68 -7.50 12.96 28.36
C VAL A 68 -6.03 13.00 27.92
N GLY A 69 -5.79 12.89 26.61
CA GLY A 69 -4.46 13.00 26.01
C GLY A 69 -4.12 14.41 25.52
N THR A 70 -2.89 14.60 25.04
CA THR A 70 -2.43 15.90 24.50
C THR A 70 -3.22 16.29 23.25
N SER A 71 -3.86 17.46 23.27
CA SER A 71 -4.66 18.02 22.18
C SER A 71 -3.83 18.69 21.06
N SER A 72 -4.49 18.95 19.94
CA SER A 72 -4.05 19.81 18.82
C SER A 72 -5.01 20.98 18.66
N THR A 73 -4.52 22.09 18.12
CA THR A 73 -5.35 23.21 17.66
C THR A 73 -5.14 23.47 16.16
N ALA A 74 -6.15 24.00 15.50
CA ALA A 74 -6.09 24.50 14.13
C ALA A 74 -7.01 25.71 13.98
N THR A 75 -6.59 26.73 13.24
CA THR A 75 -7.44 27.86 12.89
C THR A 75 -8.23 27.55 11.63
N VAL A 76 -9.55 27.75 11.65
CA VAL A 76 -10.41 27.66 10.47
C VAL A 76 -10.01 28.76 9.49
N LEU A 77 -9.61 28.38 8.26
CA LEU A 77 -9.34 29.38 7.23
C LEU A 77 -10.64 30.00 6.73
N PRO A 78 -10.64 31.29 6.34
CA PRO A 78 -11.77 31.87 5.63
C PRO A 78 -12.09 31.02 4.40
N LYS A 79 -13.39 30.84 4.12
CA LYS A 79 -13.82 30.34 2.82
C LYS A 79 -13.28 31.33 1.79
N PRO A 80 -12.63 30.89 0.68
CA PRO A 80 -11.95 31.81 -0.22
C PRO A 80 -12.86 32.96 -0.66
N GLU A 81 -12.61 34.17 -0.14
CA GLU A 81 -13.39 35.34 -0.52
C GLU A 81 -13.17 35.58 -2.00
N VAL A 82 -14.25 35.46 -2.77
CA VAL A 82 -14.29 35.82 -4.18
C VAL A 82 -14.14 37.33 -4.29
N GLY A 83 -12.88 37.78 -4.33
CA GLY A 83 -12.51 39.18 -4.39
C GLY A 83 -13.02 39.81 -5.69
N GLY A 84 -14.06 40.64 -5.59
CA GLY A 84 -14.57 41.42 -6.71
C GLY A 84 -13.55 42.48 -7.17
N GLY A 85 -12.58 42.07 -7.99
CA GLY A 85 -11.44 42.88 -8.40
C GLY A 85 -10.92 42.47 -9.77
N GLU A 86 -11.39 43.17 -10.80
CA GLU A 86 -11.26 42.81 -12.23
C GLU A 86 -12.02 41.52 -12.62
N ALA A 87 -12.34 41.40 -13.90
CA ALA A 87 -13.02 40.22 -14.43
C ALA A 87 -11.96 39.18 -14.81
N GLU A 88 -11.70 38.24 -13.90
CA GLU A 88 -11.03 36.99 -14.25
C GLU A 88 -11.76 36.32 -15.42
N ASP A 89 -11.02 35.66 -16.31
CA ASP A 89 -11.62 34.89 -17.39
C ASP A 89 -12.24 33.61 -16.84
N ILE A 90 -13.47 33.75 -16.33
CA ILE A 90 -14.38 32.65 -15.98
C ILE A 90 -14.75 31.80 -17.22
N GLY A 91 -14.22 32.12 -18.42
CA GLY A 91 -14.52 31.41 -19.64
C GLY A 91 -15.95 31.64 -20.11
N THR A 92 -16.46 30.67 -20.87
CA THR A 92 -17.88 30.65 -21.26
C THR A 92 -18.69 29.83 -20.26
N PRO A 93 -20.02 30.04 -20.15
CA PRO A 93 -20.90 29.14 -19.39
C PRO A 93 -20.74 27.66 -19.78
N GLU A 94 -20.45 27.38 -21.05
CA GLU A 94 -20.19 26.04 -21.56
C GLU A 94 -18.88 25.42 -21.02
N SER A 95 -17.86 26.24 -20.72
CA SER A 95 -16.59 25.77 -20.13
C SER A 95 -16.70 25.35 -18.65
N HIS A 96 -17.88 25.55 -18.06
CA HIS A 96 -18.25 25.13 -16.71
C HIS A 96 -19.22 23.92 -16.69
N LYS A 97 -19.63 23.42 -17.87
CA LYS A 97 -20.69 22.40 -17.97
C LYS A 97 -20.26 21.07 -17.33
N PRO A 98 -20.93 20.60 -16.26
CA PRO A 98 -20.55 19.36 -15.59
C PRO A 98 -20.98 18.14 -16.39
N THR A 99 -20.40 16.98 -16.09
CA THR A 99 -20.99 15.67 -16.37
C THR A 99 -21.79 15.19 -15.17
N ILE A 100 -22.70 14.24 -15.38
CA ILE A 100 -23.38 13.50 -14.32
C ILE A 100 -23.11 12.02 -14.60
N ASN A 101 -22.56 11.29 -13.62
CA ASN A 101 -22.46 9.84 -13.68
C ASN A 101 -23.86 9.26 -13.46
N GLN A 102 -24.29 8.33 -14.32
CA GLN A 102 -25.66 7.83 -14.41
C GLN A 102 -26.23 7.44 -13.03
N PRO A 103 -27.18 8.23 -12.46
CA PRO A 103 -27.78 7.92 -11.17
C PRO A 103 -28.78 6.77 -11.26
N THR A 104 -28.95 6.08 -10.13
CA THR A 104 -29.86 4.96 -9.91
C THR A 104 -30.78 5.29 -8.72
N GLU A 105 -32.01 4.77 -8.74
CA GLU A 105 -32.98 4.99 -7.67
C GLU A 105 -32.46 4.50 -6.30
N GLY A 106 -32.53 5.41 -5.31
CA GLY A 106 -32.02 5.18 -3.96
C GLY A 106 -30.51 5.39 -3.80
N ASP A 107 -29.79 5.92 -4.80
CA ASP A 107 -28.44 6.44 -4.60
C ASP A 107 -28.48 7.64 -3.62
N THR A 108 -27.57 7.67 -2.65
CA THR A 108 -27.48 8.76 -1.64
C THR A 108 -26.58 9.91 -2.07
N THR A 109 -25.86 9.77 -3.18
CA THR A 109 -24.98 10.79 -3.75
C THR A 109 -25.13 10.86 -5.27
N VAL A 110 -25.13 12.08 -5.82
CA VAL A 110 -24.96 12.32 -7.26
C VAL A 110 -23.49 12.62 -7.52
N ASN A 111 -22.89 11.82 -8.39
CA ASN A 111 -21.47 11.89 -8.72
C ASN A 111 -21.29 12.42 -10.15
N GLY A 112 -20.15 13.06 -10.44
CA GLY A 112 -19.85 13.55 -11.78
C GLY A 112 -18.53 14.32 -11.83
N THR A 113 -18.30 15.01 -12.95
CA THR A 113 -17.12 15.85 -13.14
C THR A 113 -17.50 17.29 -13.53
N GLY A 114 -16.61 18.25 -13.32
CA GLY A 114 -16.83 19.66 -13.66
C GLY A 114 -15.52 20.46 -13.72
N LYS A 115 -15.61 21.79 -13.65
CA LYS A 115 -14.44 22.66 -13.55
C LYS A 115 -14.09 22.86 -12.06
N PRO A 116 -12.83 22.60 -11.63
CA PRO A 116 -12.43 22.74 -10.23
C PRO A 116 -12.81 24.08 -9.59
N GLY A 117 -13.39 24.01 -8.39
CA GLY A 117 -13.88 25.16 -7.63
C GLY A 117 -15.33 25.57 -7.92
N ASP A 118 -15.98 25.02 -8.95
CA ASP A 118 -17.40 25.26 -9.22
C ASP A 118 -18.28 24.76 -8.08
N THR A 119 -19.26 25.57 -7.68
CA THR A 119 -20.37 25.11 -6.82
C THR A 119 -21.48 24.54 -7.71
N VAL A 120 -21.72 23.24 -7.63
CA VAL A 120 -22.75 22.53 -8.39
C VAL A 120 -23.96 22.28 -7.50
N VAL A 121 -25.14 22.70 -7.97
CA VAL A 121 -26.43 22.45 -7.33
C VAL A 121 -27.18 21.37 -8.12
N ILE A 122 -27.71 20.37 -7.43
CA ILE A 122 -28.57 19.32 -8.00
C ILE A 122 -30.02 19.66 -7.71
N THR A 123 -30.88 19.70 -8.74
CA THR A 123 -32.33 19.88 -8.60
C THR A 123 -33.12 18.76 -9.29
N ASP A 124 -34.36 18.56 -8.87
CA ASP A 124 -35.36 17.77 -9.61
C ASP A 124 -35.90 18.55 -10.84
N LYS A 125 -36.81 17.93 -11.61
CA LYS A 125 -37.44 18.55 -12.81
C LYS A 125 -38.36 19.73 -12.48
N ASP A 126 -38.85 19.83 -11.24
CA ASP A 126 -39.75 20.90 -10.78
C ASP A 126 -38.96 22.10 -10.22
N GLY A 127 -37.64 21.95 -10.06
CA GLY A 127 -36.69 22.97 -9.60
C GLY A 127 -36.40 22.94 -8.09
N ASN A 128 -36.82 21.90 -7.37
CA ASN A 128 -36.48 21.76 -5.95
C ASN A 128 -35.03 21.29 -5.81
N LYS A 129 -34.27 21.89 -4.88
CA LYS A 129 -32.89 21.49 -4.58
C LYS A 129 -32.86 20.14 -3.86
N LEU A 130 -32.16 19.17 -4.46
CA LEU A 130 -31.87 17.86 -3.89
C LEU A 130 -30.52 17.83 -3.15
N GLY A 131 -29.54 18.61 -3.61
CA GLY A 131 -28.18 18.67 -3.05
C GLY A 131 -27.36 19.85 -3.59
N GLU A 132 -26.19 20.11 -2.97
CA GLU A 132 -25.19 21.08 -3.43
C GLU A 132 -23.81 20.67 -2.92
N GLY A 133 -22.77 20.92 -3.71
CA GLY A 133 -21.37 20.71 -3.32
C GLY A 133 -20.41 21.44 -4.26
N ILE A 134 -19.11 21.25 -4.05
CA ILE A 134 -18.05 21.91 -4.81
C ILE A 134 -17.27 20.86 -5.61
N VAL A 135 -16.90 21.18 -6.85
CA VAL A 135 -16.00 20.37 -7.68
C VAL A 135 -14.57 20.48 -7.13
N ASP A 136 -13.94 19.34 -6.89
CA ASP A 136 -12.64 19.25 -6.24
C ASP A 136 -11.47 19.73 -7.14
N GLY A 137 -10.25 19.67 -6.60
CA GLY A 137 -9.04 20.06 -7.32
C GLY A 137 -8.65 19.16 -8.51
N ASN A 138 -9.24 17.97 -8.63
CA ASN A 138 -9.02 17.03 -9.73
C ASN A 138 -10.06 17.22 -10.86
N GLY A 139 -11.22 17.79 -10.53
CA GLY A 139 -12.35 17.99 -11.45
C GLY A 139 -13.53 17.06 -11.17
N ASP A 140 -13.53 16.33 -10.05
CA ASP A 140 -14.59 15.39 -9.66
C ASP A 140 -15.53 16.03 -8.61
N TYR A 141 -16.77 15.53 -8.52
CA TYR A 141 -17.68 15.87 -7.42
C TYR A 141 -18.51 14.67 -6.96
N SER A 142 -18.83 14.66 -5.66
CA SER A 142 -19.79 13.75 -5.04
C SER A 142 -20.70 14.58 -4.12
N ILE A 143 -21.99 14.67 -4.47
CA ILE A 143 -22.95 15.56 -3.79
C ILE A 143 -24.00 14.70 -3.08
N PRO A 144 -24.09 14.73 -1.74
CA PRO A 144 -25.19 14.12 -1.01
C PRO A 144 -26.55 14.69 -1.44
N VAL A 145 -27.53 13.81 -1.64
CA VAL A 145 -28.89 14.17 -2.06
C VAL A 145 -29.96 13.55 -1.16
N THR A 146 -31.12 14.20 -1.07
CA THR A 146 -32.17 13.82 -0.10
C THR A 146 -33.18 12.78 -0.61
N ASP A 147 -33.38 12.67 -1.92
CA ASP A 147 -34.21 11.63 -2.56
C ASP A 147 -33.83 11.51 -4.06
N LEU A 148 -33.98 10.33 -4.65
CA LEU A 148 -33.80 10.03 -6.07
C LEU A 148 -34.77 8.89 -6.50
N PRO A 149 -36.02 9.22 -6.87
CA PRO A 149 -36.99 8.22 -7.33
C PRO A 149 -36.77 7.81 -8.79
N SER A 150 -37.12 6.58 -9.15
CA SER A 150 -37.03 6.04 -10.51
C SER A 150 -37.73 6.91 -11.56
N GLY A 151 -37.02 7.22 -12.64
CA GLY A 151 -37.54 7.96 -13.80
C GLY A 151 -37.58 9.48 -13.65
N GLU A 152 -37.14 10.03 -12.52
CA GLU A 152 -37.01 11.48 -12.31
C GLU A 152 -35.86 12.06 -13.15
N GLU A 153 -36.02 13.27 -13.69
CA GLU A 153 -34.93 13.98 -14.37
C GLU A 153 -34.27 14.95 -13.39
N ILE A 154 -33.00 14.69 -13.06
CA ILE A 154 -32.20 15.62 -12.25
C ILE A 154 -31.38 16.55 -13.13
N THR A 155 -31.20 17.78 -12.67
CA THR A 155 -30.37 18.81 -13.31
C THR A 155 -29.20 19.18 -12.40
N ALA A 156 -27.96 19.03 -12.90
CA ALA A 156 -26.76 19.57 -12.27
C ALA A 156 -26.45 20.95 -12.87
N THR A 157 -26.49 21.99 -12.04
CA THR A 157 -26.26 23.39 -12.43
C THR A 157 -24.96 23.90 -11.79
N PRO A 158 -23.91 24.17 -12.58
CA PRO A 158 -22.65 24.72 -12.08
C PRO A 158 -22.76 26.23 -11.84
N SER A 159 -21.99 26.75 -10.90
CA SER A 159 -21.81 28.18 -10.70
C SER A 159 -20.44 28.52 -10.14
N ILE A 160 -19.87 29.63 -10.62
CA ILE A 160 -18.63 30.21 -10.10
C ILE A 160 -18.83 31.70 -9.87
N ASN A 161 -18.42 32.21 -8.71
CA ASN A 161 -18.42 33.65 -8.41
C ASN A 161 -19.81 34.32 -8.62
N GLY A 162 -20.90 33.58 -8.42
CA GLY A 162 -22.28 34.03 -8.65
C GLY A 162 -22.77 33.96 -10.12
N ASN A 163 -21.92 33.55 -11.06
CA ASN A 163 -22.27 33.32 -12.45
C ASN A 163 -22.65 31.85 -12.67
N VAL A 164 -23.76 31.61 -13.37
CA VAL A 164 -24.27 30.27 -13.66
C VAL A 164 -23.72 29.77 -15.00
N GLY A 165 -23.16 28.55 -15.01
CA GLY A 165 -22.70 27.87 -16.22
C GLY A 165 -23.81 27.10 -16.93
N THR A 166 -23.50 26.42 -18.04
CA THR A 166 -24.46 25.53 -18.71
C THR A 166 -24.71 24.30 -17.83
N SER A 167 -25.98 23.94 -17.59
CA SER A 167 -26.33 22.75 -16.81
C SER A 167 -26.21 21.44 -17.60
N SER A 168 -26.27 20.32 -16.90
CA SER A 168 -26.46 18.98 -17.47
C SER A 168 -27.66 18.30 -16.83
N THR A 169 -28.32 17.39 -17.56
CA THR A 169 -29.43 16.58 -17.04
C THR A 169 -29.11 15.09 -17.12
N ALA A 170 -29.71 14.32 -16.22
CA ALA A 170 -29.70 12.86 -16.24
C ALA A 170 -31.03 12.33 -15.71
N THR A 171 -31.57 11.28 -16.32
CA THR A 171 -32.72 10.56 -15.78
C THR A 171 -32.23 9.52 -14.78
N VAL A 172 -32.80 9.48 -13.57
CA VAL A 172 -32.57 8.44 -12.58
C VAL A 172 -33.09 7.11 -13.14
N LEU A 173 -32.22 6.12 -13.29
CA LEU A 173 -32.64 4.79 -13.70
C LEU A 173 -33.41 4.10 -12.56
N PRO A 174 -34.40 3.24 -12.86
CA PRO A 174 -34.97 2.35 -11.86
C PRO A 174 -33.85 1.57 -11.17
N LYS A 175 -34.01 1.34 -9.87
CA LYS A 175 -33.13 0.43 -9.15
C LYS A 175 -33.23 -0.92 -9.85
N PRO A 176 -32.12 -1.63 -10.12
CA PRO A 176 -32.20 -2.96 -10.72
C PRO A 176 -33.14 -3.84 -9.90
N GLU A 177 -34.30 -4.18 -10.48
CA GLU A 177 -35.21 -5.13 -9.85
C GLU A 177 -34.46 -6.46 -9.73
N VAL A 178 -34.30 -6.95 -8.50
CA VAL A 178 -33.82 -8.31 -8.22
C VAL A 178 -34.99 -9.25 -8.58
N GLY A 179 -35.24 -9.39 -9.89
CA GLY A 179 -36.59 -9.60 -10.41
C GLY A 179 -36.70 -10.08 -11.86
N GLY A 180 -35.68 -10.76 -12.40
CA GLY A 180 -35.83 -11.62 -13.59
C GLY A 180 -35.36 -11.04 -14.93
N GLY A 181 -34.05 -11.13 -15.19
CA GLY A 181 -33.42 -10.81 -16.47
C GLY A 181 -32.42 -11.91 -16.84
N GLU A 182 -32.94 -13.02 -17.39
CA GLU A 182 -32.43 -14.38 -17.15
C GLU A 182 -32.50 -14.77 -15.66
N ALA A 183 -32.70 -16.07 -15.40
CA ALA A 183 -32.54 -16.60 -14.05
C ALA A 183 -31.08 -16.97 -13.88
N GLU A 184 -30.37 -16.33 -12.94
CA GLU A 184 -29.22 -16.98 -12.33
C GLU A 184 -29.68 -18.35 -11.83
N ASP A 185 -28.92 -19.40 -12.12
CA ASP A 185 -29.27 -20.75 -11.66
C ASP A 185 -28.96 -20.88 -10.16
N ILE A 186 -29.87 -20.32 -9.35
CA ILE A 186 -29.96 -20.60 -7.92
C ILE A 186 -30.21 -22.09 -7.66
N GLY A 187 -30.49 -22.91 -8.69
CA GLY A 187 -30.75 -24.32 -8.56
C GLY A 187 -32.15 -24.59 -8.02
N THR A 188 -32.32 -25.77 -7.43
CA THR A 188 -33.58 -26.16 -6.80
C THR A 188 -33.60 -25.73 -5.32
N PRO A 189 -34.78 -25.58 -4.68
CA PRO A 189 -34.87 -25.42 -3.23
C PRO A 189 -34.07 -26.48 -2.46
N GLU A 190 -33.97 -27.71 -2.99
CA GLU A 190 -33.19 -28.79 -2.39
C GLU A 190 -31.68 -28.56 -2.45
N SER A 191 -31.16 -27.84 -3.47
CA SER A 191 -29.73 -27.48 -3.57
C SER A 191 -29.29 -26.40 -2.57
N HIS A 192 -30.25 -25.82 -1.84
CA HIS A 192 -30.05 -24.88 -0.74
C HIS A 192 -30.22 -25.53 0.65
N LYS A 193 -30.56 -26.82 0.72
CA LYS A 193 -30.94 -27.48 1.98
C LYS A 193 -29.76 -27.52 2.97
N PRO A 194 -29.85 -26.88 4.15
CA PRO A 194 -28.77 -26.90 5.13
C PRO A 194 -28.72 -28.23 5.89
N THR A 195 -27.57 -28.53 6.48
CA THR A 195 -27.46 -29.46 7.61
C THR A 195 -27.60 -28.70 8.93
N ILE A 196 -27.83 -29.40 10.03
CA ILE A 196 -27.76 -28.87 11.40
C ILE A 196 -26.85 -29.82 12.19
N ASN A 197 -25.81 -29.29 12.82
CA ASN A 197 -25.01 -30.04 13.78
C ASN A 197 -25.82 -30.21 15.07
N GLN A 198 -25.84 -31.42 15.63
CA GLN A 198 -26.72 -31.81 16.74
C GLN A 198 -26.70 -30.81 17.92
N PRO A 199 -27.76 -30.00 18.12
CA PRO A 199 -27.82 -29.05 19.22
C PRO A 199 -28.08 -29.74 20.56
N THR A 200 -27.57 -29.12 21.64
CA THR A 200 -27.73 -29.53 23.04
C THR A 200 -28.40 -28.40 23.84
N GLU A 201 -29.14 -28.76 24.88
CA GLU A 201 -29.82 -27.80 25.74
C GLU A 201 -28.85 -26.79 26.38
N GLY A 202 -29.15 -25.50 26.18
CA GLY A 202 -28.34 -24.39 26.65
C GLY A 202 -27.18 -23.98 25.71
N ASP A 203 -27.06 -24.56 24.52
CA ASP A 203 -26.19 -24.04 23.47
C ASP A 203 -26.62 -22.61 23.06
N THR A 204 -25.67 -21.70 22.90
CA THR A 204 -25.92 -20.29 22.52
C THR A 204 -25.86 -20.03 21.02
N THR A 205 -25.44 -21.04 20.23
CA THR A 205 -25.33 -20.99 18.77
C THR A 205 -25.78 -22.31 18.15
N VAL A 206 -26.56 -22.25 17.07
CA VAL A 206 -26.79 -23.40 16.19
C VAL A 206 -25.76 -23.36 15.07
N THR A 207 -25.06 -24.47 14.84
CA THR A 207 -24.08 -24.61 13.75
C THR A 207 -24.55 -25.64 12.73
N GLY A 208 -23.98 -25.58 11.53
CA GLY A 208 -24.25 -26.53 10.46
C GLY A 208 -23.60 -26.08 9.16
N THR A 209 -23.97 -26.72 8.06
CA THR A 209 -23.50 -26.37 6.71
C THR A 209 -24.65 -26.02 5.78
N GLY A 210 -24.38 -25.28 4.71
CA GLY A 210 -25.37 -24.88 3.70
C GLY A 210 -24.71 -24.47 2.39
N LYS A 211 -25.45 -23.78 1.52
CA LYS A 211 -24.89 -23.20 0.30
C LYS A 211 -24.35 -21.77 0.60
N PRO A 212 -23.09 -21.45 0.26
CA PRO A 212 -22.49 -20.15 0.53
C PRO A 212 -23.35 -18.96 0.08
N GLY A 213 -23.50 -17.97 0.96
CA GLY A 213 -24.32 -16.77 0.74
C GLY A 213 -25.79 -16.89 1.14
N ASP A 214 -26.29 -18.09 1.47
CA ASP A 214 -27.66 -18.27 1.96
C ASP A 214 -27.87 -17.58 3.30
N THR A 215 -28.99 -16.87 3.44
CA THR A 215 -29.49 -16.44 4.76
C THR A 215 -30.32 -17.56 5.37
N VAL A 216 -29.85 -18.12 6.48
CA VAL A 216 -30.51 -19.20 7.22
C VAL A 216 -31.19 -18.63 8.47
N VAL A 217 -32.48 -18.90 8.61
CA VAL A 217 -33.29 -18.53 9.79
C VAL A 217 -33.55 -19.78 10.63
N ILE A 218 -33.30 -19.70 11.94
CA ILE A 218 -33.62 -20.77 12.90
C ILE A 218 -34.93 -20.43 13.61
N THR A 219 -35.89 -21.34 13.60
CA THR A 219 -37.16 -21.23 14.34
C THR A 219 -37.40 -22.41 15.28
N ASP A 220 -38.24 -22.23 16.29
CA ASP A 220 -38.84 -23.33 17.06
C ASP A 220 -40.00 -24.02 16.29
N LYS A 221 -40.57 -25.07 16.87
CA LYS A 221 -41.71 -25.83 16.29
C LYS A 221 -43.00 -25.02 16.12
N ASP A 222 -43.14 -23.91 16.86
CA ASP A 222 -44.32 -23.03 16.81
C ASP A 222 -44.13 -21.89 15.78
N GLY A 223 -42.93 -21.79 15.20
CA GLY A 223 -42.56 -20.83 14.16
C GLY A 223 -41.94 -19.53 14.69
N ASN A 224 -41.59 -19.44 15.97
CA ASN A 224 -40.91 -18.26 16.52
C ASN A 224 -39.43 -18.25 16.10
N LYS A 225 -38.92 -17.10 15.67
CA LYS A 225 -37.50 -16.92 15.28
C LYS A 225 -36.59 -16.97 16.51
N LEU A 226 -35.72 -17.97 16.56
CA LEU A 226 -34.69 -18.15 17.59
C LEU A 226 -33.40 -17.41 17.24
N GLY A 227 -33.05 -17.36 15.94
CA GLY A 227 -31.85 -16.72 15.40
C GLY A 227 -31.85 -16.62 13.87
N GLU A 228 -30.85 -15.95 13.30
CA GLU A 228 -30.61 -15.82 11.85
C GLU A 228 -29.14 -15.49 11.59
N GLY A 229 -28.61 -15.94 10.45
CA GLY A 229 -27.27 -15.60 9.97
C GLY A 229 -27.08 -16.02 8.51
N VAL A 230 -25.86 -15.85 8.00
CA VAL A 230 -25.50 -16.15 6.60
C VAL A 230 -24.49 -17.29 6.56
N VAL A 231 -24.63 -18.20 5.60
CA VAL A 231 -23.65 -19.26 5.32
C VAL A 231 -22.40 -18.64 4.69
N ASP A 232 -21.23 -18.96 5.23
CA ASP A 232 -19.96 -18.38 4.84
C ASP A 232 -19.45 -18.88 3.47
N GLY A 233 -18.30 -18.37 3.03
CA GLY A 233 -17.67 -18.76 1.76
C GLY A 233 -17.17 -20.21 1.69
N ASN A 234 -17.07 -20.91 2.82
CA ASN A 234 -16.67 -22.32 2.92
C ASN A 234 -17.89 -23.25 2.87
N GLY A 235 -19.07 -22.74 3.21
CA GLY A 235 -20.32 -23.50 3.34
C GLY A 235 -20.73 -23.77 4.77
N ASP A 236 -20.06 -23.17 5.76
CA ASP A 236 -20.36 -23.33 7.20
C ASP A 236 -21.25 -22.18 7.71
N TYR A 237 -22.01 -22.42 8.79
CA TYR A 237 -22.70 -21.36 9.52
C TYR A 237 -22.64 -21.57 11.05
N SER A 238 -22.65 -20.46 11.77
CA SER A 238 -22.84 -20.41 13.23
C SER A 238 -23.78 -19.26 13.57
N ILE A 239 -25.00 -19.59 14.01
CA ILE A 239 -26.09 -18.65 14.21
C ILE A 239 -26.35 -18.50 15.71
N PRO A 240 -26.14 -17.30 16.30
CA PRO A 240 -26.56 -17.02 17.68
C PRO A 240 -28.07 -17.22 17.85
N VAL A 241 -28.45 -17.92 18.91
CA VAL A 241 -29.85 -18.23 19.24
C VAL A 241 -30.21 -17.81 20.66
N THR A 242 -31.49 -17.50 20.87
CA THR A 242 -31.98 -16.89 22.11
C THR A 242 -32.39 -17.90 23.19
N ASN A 243 -32.78 -19.12 22.83
CA ASN A 243 -33.06 -20.22 23.75
C ASN A 243 -33.08 -21.57 23.01
N LEU A 244 -32.58 -22.63 23.64
CA LEU A 244 -32.67 -24.02 23.17
C LEU A 244 -32.99 -24.95 24.36
N PRO A 245 -34.27 -25.24 24.64
CA PRO A 245 -34.66 -26.16 25.70
C PRO A 245 -34.64 -27.63 25.23
N SER A 246 -34.39 -28.56 26.15
CA SER A 246 -34.38 -30.00 25.84
C SER A 246 -35.68 -30.50 25.21
N GLY A 247 -35.55 -31.29 24.14
CA GLY A 247 -36.66 -31.91 23.43
C GLY A 247 -37.40 -31.00 22.43
N GLU A 248 -36.98 -29.75 22.27
CA GLU A 248 -37.55 -28.83 21.28
C GLU A 248 -37.11 -29.22 19.86
N GLU A 249 -38.01 -29.10 18.88
CA GLU A 249 -37.67 -29.27 17.46
C GLU A 249 -37.36 -27.90 16.86
N ILE A 250 -36.12 -27.70 16.42
CA ILE A 250 -35.72 -26.50 15.69
C ILE A 250 -35.72 -26.74 14.18
N THR A 251 -36.07 -25.71 13.41
CA THR A 251 -36.07 -25.72 11.95
C THR A 251 -35.09 -24.67 11.43
N ALA A 252 -34.13 -25.09 10.60
CA ALA A 252 -33.24 -24.21 9.83
C ALA A 252 -33.80 -24.03 8.41
N THR A 253 -34.18 -22.79 8.07
CA THR A 253 -34.78 -22.45 6.78
C THR A 253 -33.82 -21.57 5.96
N PRO A 254 -33.28 -22.04 4.82
CA PRO A 254 -32.37 -21.28 3.97
C PRO A 254 -33.14 -20.34 3.03
N SER A 255 -32.49 -19.25 2.60
CA SER A 255 -33.01 -18.37 1.55
C SER A 255 -31.92 -17.60 0.81
N ILE A 256 -32.12 -17.39 -0.49
CA ILE A 256 -31.25 -16.55 -1.35
C ILE A 256 -32.10 -15.62 -2.21
N ASN A 257 -31.75 -14.33 -2.27
CA ASN A 257 -32.45 -13.32 -3.07
C ASN A 257 -34.00 -13.35 -2.91
N GLY A 258 -34.48 -13.60 -1.68
CA GLY A 258 -35.91 -13.72 -1.34
C GLY A 258 -36.56 -15.08 -1.64
N ASN A 259 -35.87 -16.02 -2.29
CA ASN A 259 -36.35 -17.36 -2.58
C ASN A 259 -36.00 -18.30 -1.41
N VAL A 260 -36.98 -19.08 -0.93
CA VAL A 260 -36.82 -20.01 0.20
C VAL A 260 -36.43 -21.40 -0.30
N GLY A 261 -35.38 -21.99 0.27
CA GLY A 261 -34.95 -23.35 -0.01
C GLY A 261 -35.62 -24.40 0.90
N THR A 262 -35.28 -25.68 0.72
CA THR A 262 -35.81 -26.75 1.57
C THR A 262 -35.25 -26.63 2.99
N PRO A 263 -36.08 -26.57 4.05
CA PRO A 263 -35.58 -26.50 5.42
C PRO A 263 -35.05 -27.86 5.92
N SER A 264 -34.30 -27.85 7.02
CA SER A 264 -33.92 -29.03 7.80
C SER A 264 -34.36 -28.88 9.26
N THR A 265 -34.57 -29.99 9.96
CA THR A 265 -34.96 -29.99 11.39
C THR A 265 -33.99 -30.79 12.25
N ALA A 266 -33.91 -30.44 13.53
CA ALA A 266 -33.15 -31.17 14.55
C ALA A 266 -33.88 -31.09 15.90
N ILE A 267 -33.79 -32.15 16.71
CA ILE A 267 -34.26 -32.13 18.10
C ILE A 267 -33.10 -31.69 19.00
N VAL A 268 -33.33 -30.72 19.88
CA VAL A 268 -32.38 -30.34 20.93
C VAL A 268 -32.26 -31.47 21.94
N LEU A 269 -31.07 -32.04 22.08
CA LEU A 269 -30.83 -33.09 23.09
C LEU A 269 -30.78 -32.48 24.51
N PRO A 270 -31.19 -33.24 25.55
CA PRO A 270 -30.96 -32.83 26.93
C PRO A 270 -29.47 -32.58 27.16
N LYS A 271 -29.17 -31.56 27.97
CA LYS A 271 -27.81 -31.35 28.43
C LYS A 271 -27.37 -32.59 29.23
N PRO A 272 -26.14 -33.11 29.06
CA PRO A 272 -25.63 -34.21 29.87
C PRO A 272 -25.82 -33.89 31.37
N GLU A 273 -26.69 -34.66 32.03
CA GLU A 273 -27.13 -34.36 33.39
C GLU A 273 -26.04 -34.76 34.38
N VAL A 274 -25.35 -33.75 34.95
CA VAL A 274 -24.23 -33.96 35.88
C VAL A 274 -24.76 -34.38 37.27
N GLY A 275 -25.16 -35.65 37.36
CA GLY A 275 -25.41 -36.38 38.61
C GLY A 275 -26.90 -36.57 38.97
N GLY A 276 -27.33 -37.82 39.08
CA GLY A 276 -28.67 -38.17 39.60
C GLY A 276 -29.08 -39.64 39.44
N GLY A 277 -28.68 -40.28 38.35
CA GLY A 277 -28.94 -41.71 38.11
C GLY A 277 -28.20 -42.63 39.08
N GLU A 278 -28.72 -43.85 39.29
CA GLU A 278 -27.99 -44.88 40.03
C GLU A 278 -26.66 -45.20 39.34
N ALA A 279 -25.62 -45.46 40.12
CA ALA A 279 -24.28 -45.72 39.59
C ALA A 279 -24.24 -47.05 38.81
N GLU A 280 -24.33 -46.96 37.48
CA GLU A 280 -23.86 -48.02 36.60
C GLU A 280 -22.37 -48.29 36.88
N ASP A 281 -21.96 -49.55 36.72
CA ASP A 281 -20.62 -50.02 37.08
C ASP A 281 -19.57 -49.43 36.12
N ILE A 282 -18.92 -48.34 36.57
CA ILE A 282 -17.78 -47.70 35.90
C ILE A 282 -16.52 -48.60 35.86
N GLY A 283 -16.63 -49.83 36.36
CA GLY A 283 -15.52 -50.74 36.55
C GLY A 283 -14.62 -50.29 37.70
N THR A 284 -13.32 -50.48 37.51
CA THR A 284 -12.32 -49.98 38.46
C THR A 284 -12.04 -48.50 38.21
N SER A 285 -11.85 -47.68 39.24
CA SER A 285 -11.41 -46.27 39.09
C SER A 285 -10.20 -46.09 38.16
N ASP A 286 -9.35 -47.11 38.05
CA ASP A 286 -8.15 -47.13 37.20
C ASP A 286 -8.42 -47.27 35.69
N SER A 287 -9.60 -47.74 35.25
CA SER A 287 -9.92 -47.72 33.80
C SER A 287 -10.21 -46.31 33.29
N HIS A 288 -10.69 -45.42 34.15
CA HIS A 288 -10.91 -44.01 33.85
C HIS A 288 -9.63 -43.15 33.96
N LYS A 289 -8.47 -43.76 34.22
CA LYS A 289 -7.22 -43.02 34.46
C LYS A 289 -6.75 -42.30 33.19
N PRO A 290 -6.70 -40.95 33.16
CA PRO A 290 -6.33 -40.22 31.96
C PRO A 290 -4.81 -40.26 31.74
N THR A 291 -4.37 -39.97 30.53
CA THR A 291 -3.00 -39.52 30.27
C THR A 291 -2.93 -37.99 30.32
N ILE A 292 -1.74 -37.44 30.50
CA ILE A 292 -1.46 -36.00 30.31
C ILE A 292 -0.32 -35.92 29.31
N ASN A 293 -0.50 -35.20 28.21
CA ASN A 293 0.58 -34.85 27.30
C ASN A 293 1.45 -33.79 27.99
N GLN A 294 2.78 -33.97 27.95
CA GLN A 294 3.75 -33.19 28.72
C GLN A 294 3.55 -31.67 28.58
N PRO A 295 3.03 -30.97 29.61
CA PRO A 295 2.82 -29.52 29.55
C PRO A 295 4.14 -28.74 29.66
N THR A 296 4.15 -27.55 29.07
CA THR A 296 5.25 -26.59 29.04
C THR A 296 4.79 -25.25 29.60
N GLU A 297 5.71 -24.49 30.19
CA GLU A 297 5.40 -23.19 30.80
C GLU A 297 4.82 -22.18 29.79
N GLY A 298 3.66 -21.64 30.16
CA GLY A 298 2.88 -20.73 29.33
C GLY A 298 2.04 -21.39 28.23
N ASP A 299 1.89 -22.72 28.24
CA ASP A 299 0.82 -23.38 27.47
C ASP A 299 -0.56 -22.92 28.00
N THR A 300 -1.51 -22.67 27.09
CA THR A 300 -2.87 -22.19 27.44
C THR A 300 -3.91 -23.32 27.55
N THR A 301 -3.53 -24.55 27.19
CA THR A 301 -4.34 -25.76 27.33
C THR A 301 -3.50 -26.91 27.89
N VAL A 302 -4.14 -27.79 28.65
CA VAL A 302 -3.60 -29.11 28.98
C VAL A 302 -4.31 -30.13 28.10
N THR A 303 -3.54 -30.96 27.39
CA THR A 303 -4.08 -32.02 26.53
C THR A 303 -3.72 -33.40 27.06
N GLY A 304 -4.46 -34.42 26.63
CA GLY A 304 -4.23 -35.81 27.00
C GLY A 304 -5.34 -36.71 26.49
N THR A 305 -5.42 -37.93 27.02
CA THR A 305 -6.46 -38.91 26.67
C THR A 305 -7.19 -39.44 27.90
N GLY A 306 -8.39 -39.99 27.74
CA GLY A 306 -9.20 -40.58 28.81
C GLY A 306 -10.31 -41.48 28.27
N ILE A 307 -11.34 -41.77 29.07
CA ILE A 307 -12.55 -42.44 28.58
C ILE A 307 -13.52 -41.37 28.04
N PRO A 308 -14.06 -41.51 26.81
CA PRO A 308 -15.06 -40.61 26.24
C PRO A 308 -16.22 -40.30 27.19
N GLY A 309 -16.52 -39.00 27.36
CA GLY A 309 -17.55 -38.51 28.28
C GLY A 309 -17.09 -38.22 29.71
N ASP A 310 -15.89 -38.65 30.13
CA ASP A 310 -15.33 -38.27 31.43
C ASP A 310 -15.13 -36.75 31.51
N THR A 311 -15.60 -36.14 32.59
CA THR A 311 -15.26 -34.76 32.96
C THR A 311 -13.93 -34.77 33.71
N VAL A 312 -12.89 -34.21 33.09
CA VAL A 312 -11.54 -34.11 33.65
C VAL A 312 -11.33 -32.71 34.21
N VAL A 313 -10.93 -32.64 35.48
CA VAL A 313 -10.57 -31.40 36.18
C VAL A 313 -9.05 -31.33 36.32
N ILE A 314 -8.45 -30.19 35.96
CA ILE A 314 -7.03 -29.92 36.14
C ILE A 314 -6.84 -29.05 37.39
N THR A 315 -5.98 -29.47 38.32
CA THR A 315 -5.59 -28.69 39.51
C THR A 315 -4.08 -28.52 39.62
N ASP A 316 -3.63 -27.49 40.33
CA ASP A 316 -2.24 -27.37 40.81
C ASP A 316 -1.94 -28.31 42.00
N LYS A 317 -0.70 -28.29 42.50
CA LYS A 317 -0.26 -29.09 43.67
C LYS A 317 -0.94 -28.70 44.99
N ASP A 318 -1.49 -27.49 45.09
CA ASP A 318 -2.16 -26.96 46.28
C ASP A 318 -3.69 -27.27 46.26
N GLY A 319 -4.19 -27.79 45.14
CA GLY A 319 -5.58 -28.19 44.92
C GLY A 319 -6.46 -27.10 44.30
N ASN A 320 -5.90 -25.99 43.80
CA ASN A 320 -6.67 -24.97 43.10
C ASN A 320 -7.00 -25.46 41.68
N LYS A 321 -8.24 -25.22 41.22
CA LYS A 321 -8.69 -25.59 39.88
C LYS A 321 -8.11 -24.63 38.83
N LEU A 322 -7.31 -25.18 37.91
CA LEU A 322 -6.74 -24.47 36.76
C LEU A 322 -7.65 -24.55 35.53
N GLY A 323 -8.40 -25.64 35.37
CA GLY A 323 -9.30 -25.87 34.23
C GLY A 323 -10.21 -27.09 34.40
N GLU A 324 -11.15 -27.26 33.47
CA GLU A 324 -12.05 -28.41 33.38
C GLU A 324 -12.57 -28.56 31.94
N GLY A 325 -12.81 -29.79 31.52
CA GLY A 325 -13.44 -30.11 30.24
C GLY A 325 -13.86 -31.58 30.18
N VAL A 326 -14.39 -31.99 29.05
CA VAL A 326 -14.89 -33.36 28.82
C VAL A 326 -14.03 -34.06 27.77
N VAL A 327 -13.74 -35.35 27.97
CA VAL A 327 -13.07 -36.20 26.99
C VAL A 327 -14.01 -36.45 25.81
N ASP A 328 -13.51 -36.24 24.59
CA ASP A 328 -14.30 -36.32 23.37
C ASP A 328 -14.66 -37.76 22.96
N GLY A 329 -15.41 -37.91 21.85
CA GLY A 329 -15.81 -39.22 21.33
C GLY A 329 -14.68 -40.10 20.80
N ASN A 330 -13.47 -39.56 20.62
CA ASN A 330 -12.28 -40.29 20.19
C ASN A 330 -11.43 -40.78 21.39
N GLY A 331 -11.62 -40.16 22.56
CA GLY A 331 -10.85 -40.42 23.77
C GLY A 331 -9.79 -39.34 24.06
N ASP A 332 -9.78 -38.23 23.33
CA ASP A 332 -8.86 -37.11 23.50
C ASP A 332 -9.49 -35.99 24.34
N TYR A 333 -8.67 -35.17 25.00
CA TYR A 333 -9.12 -33.93 25.63
C TYR A 333 -8.14 -32.77 25.41
N SER A 334 -8.69 -31.55 25.38
CA SER A 334 -7.95 -30.29 25.36
C SER A 334 -8.67 -29.29 26.26
N ILE A 335 -8.09 -29.03 27.44
CA ILE A 335 -8.72 -28.26 28.51
C ILE A 335 -8.03 -26.90 28.61
N PRO A 336 -8.73 -25.77 28.37
CA PRO A 336 -8.20 -24.45 28.68
C PRO A 336 -7.84 -24.33 30.16
N VAL A 337 -6.66 -23.79 30.46
CA VAL A 337 -6.17 -23.61 31.83
C VAL A 337 -5.69 -22.19 32.09
N THR A 338 -5.81 -21.76 33.36
CA THR A 338 -5.24 -20.50 33.83
C THR A 338 -3.88 -20.71 34.50
N ASP A 339 -2.83 -20.19 33.86
CA ASP A 339 -1.44 -20.10 34.37
C ASP A 339 -0.74 -21.46 34.62
N LEU A 340 0.31 -21.73 33.84
CA LEU A 340 1.18 -22.90 33.98
C LEU A 340 2.63 -22.43 34.17
N PRO A 341 3.09 -22.19 35.41
CA PRO A 341 4.46 -21.78 35.69
C PRO A 341 5.43 -22.99 35.66
N SER A 342 6.69 -22.74 35.29
CA SER A 342 7.73 -23.77 35.24
C SER A 342 7.91 -24.51 36.58
N GLY A 343 7.85 -25.85 36.52
CA GLY A 343 8.12 -26.73 37.66
C GLY A 343 6.91 -27.01 38.56
N GLU A 344 5.73 -26.46 38.24
CA GLU A 344 4.48 -26.78 38.92
C GLU A 344 4.04 -28.22 38.65
N GLU A 345 3.43 -28.90 39.62
CA GLU A 345 2.86 -30.24 39.41
C GLU A 345 1.34 -30.11 39.23
N ILE A 346 0.85 -30.41 38.02
CA ILE A 346 -0.57 -30.44 37.74
C ILE A 346 -1.13 -31.85 37.92
N THR A 347 -2.37 -31.93 38.41
CA THR A 347 -3.14 -33.17 38.55
C THR A 347 -4.37 -33.14 37.65
N ALA A 348 -4.50 -34.12 36.76
CA ALA A 348 -5.72 -34.37 35.99
C ALA A 348 -6.57 -35.44 36.70
N THR A 349 -7.75 -35.05 37.17
CA THR A 349 -8.68 -35.93 37.89
C THR A 349 -9.93 -36.19 37.04
N PRO A 350 -10.17 -37.44 36.60
CA PRO A 350 -11.35 -37.81 35.82
C PRO A 350 -12.58 -38.02 36.72
N SER A 351 -13.77 -37.76 36.18
CA SER A 351 -15.02 -38.08 36.85
C SER A 351 -16.16 -38.32 35.86
N ILE A 352 -17.04 -39.27 36.17
CA ILE A 352 -18.24 -39.57 35.39
C ILE A 352 -19.42 -39.82 36.34
N ASN A 353 -20.56 -39.16 36.08
CA ASN A 353 -21.77 -39.23 36.91
C ASN A 353 -21.54 -38.97 38.42
N GLY A 354 -20.52 -38.18 38.77
CA GLY A 354 -20.11 -37.88 40.15
C GLY A 354 -19.17 -38.90 40.79
N ASN A 355 -18.86 -40.03 40.14
CA ASN A 355 -17.81 -40.95 40.57
C ASN A 355 -16.44 -40.47 40.07
N VAL A 356 -15.42 -40.54 40.93
CA VAL A 356 -14.05 -40.08 40.62
C VAL A 356 -13.15 -41.28 40.26
N GLY A 357 -12.44 -41.19 39.13
CA GLY A 357 -11.46 -42.18 38.68
C GLY A 357 -10.06 -41.94 39.25
N THR A 358 -9.09 -42.78 38.90
CA THR A 358 -7.69 -42.57 39.30
C THR A 358 -7.11 -41.34 38.58
N SER A 359 -6.55 -40.39 39.31
CA SER A 359 -5.90 -39.21 38.71
C SER A 359 -4.55 -39.53 38.03
N SER A 360 -4.08 -38.60 37.20
CA SER A 360 -2.71 -38.56 36.70
C SER A 360 -2.03 -37.24 37.08
N THR A 361 -0.71 -37.23 37.19
CA THR A 361 0.07 -36.01 37.43
C THR A 361 1.12 -35.80 36.35
N ALA A 362 1.48 -34.54 36.11
CA ALA A 362 2.58 -34.15 35.24
C ALA A 362 3.23 -32.87 35.79
N THR A 363 4.56 -32.77 35.72
CA THR A 363 5.28 -31.53 36.05
C THR A 363 5.36 -30.66 34.81
N VAL A 364 4.96 -29.38 34.91
CA VAL A 364 5.15 -28.38 33.86
C VAL A 364 6.64 -28.19 33.61
N LEU A 365 7.11 -28.48 32.40
CA LEU A 365 8.50 -28.21 32.04
C LEU A 365 8.73 -26.71 31.89
N PRO A 366 9.94 -26.20 32.20
CA PRO A 366 10.31 -24.83 31.85
C PRO A 366 10.08 -24.62 30.36
N LYS A 367 9.66 -23.40 29.99
CA LYS A 367 9.57 -23.04 28.58
C LYS A 367 10.96 -23.22 28.00
N PRO A 368 11.14 -23.95 26.88
CA PRO A 368 12.46 -24.08 26.29
C PRO A 368 12.99 -22.68 26.04
N GLU A 369 14.12 -22.33 26.68
CA GLU A 369 14.84 -21.11 26.35
C GLU A 369 15.07 -21.11 24.84
N VAL A 370 14.94 -19.95 24.18
CA VAL A 370 15.22 -19.82 22.74
C VAL A 370 16.73 -19.94 22.56
N GLY A 371 17.19 -21.19 22.56
CA GLY A 371 18.50 -21.62 23.05
C GLY A 371 18.93 -22.99 22.52
N GLY A 372 18.40 -23.40 21.36
CA GLY A 372 19.02 -24.42 20.50
C GLY A 372 18.72 -25.89 20.83
N GLY A 373 17.56 -26.37 20.38
CA GLY A 373 17.28 -27.81 20.27
C GLY A 373 15.88 -28.09 19.70
N GLU A 374 15.70 -28.94 18.69
CA GLU A 374 16.71 -29.55 17.81
C GLU A 374 17.18 -28.56 16.72
N ALA A 375 18.34 -28.82 16.13
CA ALA A 375 18.77 -28.10 14.94
C ALA A 375 18.15 -28.72 13.69
N GLU A 376 16.99 -28.20 13.26
CA GLU A 376 16.78 -28.04 11.81
C GLU A 376 18.00 -27.33 11.24
N ASP A 377 18.49 -27.76 10.06
CA ASP A 377 19.67 -27.14 9.46
C ASP A 377 19.31 -25.78 8.85
N ILE A 378 19.19 -24.77 9.72
CA ILE A 378 19.20 -23.36 9.34
C ILE A 378 20.52 -22.99 8.63
N GLY A 379 21.56 -23.82 8.76
CA GLY A 379 22.86 -23.60 8.15
C GLY A 379 23.68 -22.58 8.93
N THR A 380 24.58 -21.91 8.22
CA THR A 380 25.47 -20.90 8.80
C THR A 380 24.82 -19.51 8.80
N PRO A 381 25.28 -18.57 9.64
CA PRO A 381 24.89 -17.16 9.53
C PRO A 381 25.09 -16.58 8.11
N GLU A 382 26.09 -17.05 7.37
CA GLU A 382 26.37 -16.60 6.00
C GLU A 382 25.37 -17.12 4.96
N SER A 383 24.75 -18.29 5.17
CA SER A 383 23.68 -18.81 4.30
C SER A 383 22.34 -18.10 4.47
N HIS A 384 22.25 -17.17 5.43
CA HIS A 384 21.13 -16.25 5.63
C HIS A 384 21.42 -14.83 5.11
N LYS A 385 22.62 -14.58 4.56
CA LYS A 385 23.06 -13.22 4.24
C LYS A 385 22.21 -12.56 3.14
N PRO A 386 21.51 -11.45 3.39
CA PRO A 386 20.67 -10.81 2.40
C PRO A 386 21.49 -9.97 1.41
N THR A 387 20.97 -9.78 0.21
CA THR A 387 21.36 -8.69 -0.68
C THR A 387 20.52 -7.45 -0.38
N ILE A 388 20.91 -6.29 -0.92
CA ILE A 388 20.10 -5.06 -0.87
C ILE A 388 20.09 -4.46 -2.27
N ASN A 389 18.91 -4.28 -2.85
CA ASN A 389 18.74 -3.48 -4.06
C ASN A 389 19.08 -2.03 -3.71
N GLN A 390 20.01 -1.43 -4.45
CA GLN A 390 20.62 -0.15 -4.10
C GLN A 390 19.57 0.96 -3.85
N PRO A 391 19.37 1.42 -2.59
CA PRO A 391 18.42 2.48 -2.30
C PRO A 391 18.93 3.85 -2.74
N THR A 392 17.99 4.75 -3.01
CA THR A 392 18.22 6.16 -3.36
C THR A 392 17.49 7.13 -2.41
N GLU A 393 17.90 8.39 -2.46
CA GLU A 393 17.32 9.49 -1.67
C GLU A 393 15.83 9.67 -1.98
N GLY A 394 14.99 9.58 -0.94
CA GLY A 394 13.54 9.64 -1.03
C GLY A 394 12.83 8.29 -1.14
N ASP A 395 13.56 7.17 -1.29
CA ASP A 395 12.98 5.82 -1.25
C ASP A 395 12.30 5.59 0.11
N THR A 396 11.03 5.14 0.10
CA THR A 396 10.25 4.74 1.30
C THR A 396 10.15 3.23 1.46
N THR A 397 10.82 2.47 0.59
CA THR A 397 10.93 1.02 0.68
C THR A 397 12.37 0.59 0.41
N VAL A 398 12.83 -0.42 1.14
CA VAL A 398 14.09 -1.13 0.86
C VAL A 398 13.72 -2.53 0.38
N THR A 399 14.25 -2.89 -0.79
CA THR A 399 14.07 -4.23 -1.37
C THR A 399 15.39 -4.97 -1.47
N GLY A 400 15.33 -6.28 -1.63
CA GLY A 400 16.50 -7.12 -1.86
C GLY A 400 16.09 -8.59 -1.82
N THR A 401 17.08 -9.48 -1.76
CA THR A 401 16.86 -10.92 -1.62
C THR A 401 17.45 -11.48 -0.33
N GLY A 402 16.92 -12.59 0.16
CA GLY A 402 17.41 -13.32 1.34
C GLY A 402 17.07 -14.81 1.25
N LYS A 403 17.11 -15.51 2.39
CA LYS A 403 16.62 -16.89 2.50
C LYS A 403 15.13 -16.85 2.87
N PRO A 404 14.23 -17.56 2.15
CA PRO A 404 12.79 -17.59 2.45
C PRO A 404 12.48 -17.89 3.92
N GLY A 405 11.55 -17.13 4.50
CA GLY A 405 11.15 -17.23 5.92
C GLY A 405 11.99 -16.40 6.88
N ASP A 406 13.13 -15.82 6.46
CA ASP A 406 13.92 -14.93 7.30
C ASP A 406 13.15 -13.65 7.64
N THR A 407 13.17 -13.26 8.91
CA THR A 407 12.79 -11.89 9.31
C THR A 407 13.98 -10.97 9.09
N VAL A 408 13.82 -9.94 8.26
CA VAL A 408 14.85 -8.93 7.96
C VAL A 408 14.55 -7.64 8.70
N VAL A 409 15.47 -7.22 9.58
CA VAL A 409 15.40 -5.95 10.31
C VAL A 409 16.34 -4.94 9.66
N ILE A 410 15.82 -3.74 9.36
CA ILE A 410 16.58 -2.66 8.74
C ILE A 410 16.89 -1.59 9.79
N THR A 411 18.16 -1.23 9.94
CA THR A 411 18.60 -0.16 10.85
C THR A 411 19.41 0.91 10.14
N ASP A 412 19.47 2.09 10.75
CA ASP A 412 20.45 3.13 10.40
C ASP A 412 21.88 2.77 10.88
N LYS A 413 22.79 3.74 10.77
CA LYS A 413 24.19 3.66 11.21
C LYS A 413 24.41 3.62 12.73
N ASP A 414 23.43 4.07 13.53
CA ASP A 414 23.51 4.15 14.98
C ASP A 414 22.81 2.95 15.65
N GLY A 415 22.07 2.16 14.87
CA GLY A 415 21.35 0.96 15.30
C GLY A 415 19.84 1.18 15.49
N ASN A 416 19.30 2.34 15.14
CA ASN A 416 17.86 2.61 15.23
C ASN A 416 17.12 1.83 14.14
N LYS A 417 15.99 1.19 14.49
CA LYS A 417 15.15 0.44 13.56
C LYS A 417 14.43 1.40 12.60
N LEU A 418 14.68 1.24 11.30
CA LEU A 418 13.98 1.93 10.21
C LEU A 418 12.77 1.12 9.72
N GLY A 419 12.86 -0.21 9.74
CA GLY A 419 11.79 -1.10 9.29
C GLY A 419 12.07 -2.57 9.59
N GLU A 420 11.09 -3.43 9.31
CA GLU A 420 11.19 -4.89 9.40
C GLU A 420 10.18 -5.54 8.46
N GLY A 421 10.49 -6.75 8.00
CA GLY A 421 9.60 -7.59 7.21
C GLY A 421 10.13 -9.01 7.11
N VAL A 422 9.49 -9.84 6.29
CA VAL A 422 9.87 -11.25 6.10
C VAL A 422 10.24 -11.48 4.63
N VAL A 423 11.24 -12.33 4.38
CA VAL A 423 11.62 -12.79 3.04
C VAL A 423 10.59 -13.81 2.55
N ASP A 424 10.02 -13.57 1.37
CA ASP A 424 8.93 -14.38 0.81
C ASP A 424 9.40 -15.77 0.32
N GLY A 425 8.44 -16.57 -0.17
CA GLY A 425 8.71 -17.91 -0.71
C GLY A 425 9.59 -17.95 -1.97
N ASN A 426 9.78 -16.82 -2.66
CA ASN A 426 10.64 -16.68 -3.83
C ASN A 426 12.09 -16.28 -3.44
N GLY A 427 12.27 -15.75 -2.23
CA GLY A 427 13.54 -15.22 -1.74
C GLY A 427 13.66 -13.70 -1.83
N ASP A 428 12.58 -12.99 -2.16
CA ASP A 428 12.52 -11.53 -2.24
C ASP A 428 12.02 -10.91 -0.92
N TYR A 429 12.41 -9.67 -0.61
CA TYR A 429 11.79 -8.88 0.45
C TYR A 429 11.55 -7.44 0.01
N SER A 430 10.53 -6.82 0.61
CA SER A 430 10.21 -5.40 0.51
C SER A 430 9.78 -4.89 1.88
N VAL A 431 10.54 -3.94 2.44
CA VAL A 431 10.33 -3.39 3.78
C VAL A 431 10.07 -1.90 3.67
N VAL A 432 8.94 -1.44 4.20
CA VAL A 432 8.62 -0.01 4.32
C VAL A 432 9.53 0.63 5.37
N VAL A 433 10.06 1.82 5.05
CA VAL A 433 10.96 2.61 5.89
C VAL A 433 10.60 4.10 5.80
N PRO A 434 11.00 4.94 6.78
CA PRO A 434 11.02 6.40 6.61
C PRO A 434 11.79 6.81 5.34
N PRO A 435 11.43 7.93 4.68
CA PRO A 435 12.10 8.39 3.46
C PRO A 435 13.62 8.51 3.65
N LEU A 436 14.38 7.73 2.89
CA LEU A 436 15.82 7.58 3.09
C LEU A 436 16.61 8.81 2.64
N ASN A 437 17.62 9.20 3.42
CA ASN A 437 18.43 10.39 3.18
C ASN A 437 19.68 10.05 2.36
N LYS A 438 20.11 10.95 1.47
CA LYS A 438 21.35 10.77 0.70
C LYS A 438 22.58 10.66 1.61
N GLY A 439 23.35 9.59 1.40
CA GLY A 439 24.53 9.29 2.21
C GLY A 439 24.21 8.62 3.55
N GLU A 440 22.94 8.37 3.86
CA GLU A 440 22.54 7.51 4.97
C GLU A 440 23.08 6.09 4.75
N VAL A 441 23.47 5.43 5.83
CA VAL A 441 24.00 4.07 5.79
C VAL A 441 22.98 3.16 6.48
N ILE A 442 22.41 2.25 5.71
CA ILE A 442 21.42 1.28 6.20
C ILE A 442 22.07 -0.11 6.29
N THR A 443 21.67 -0.87 7.31
CA THR A 443 22.08 -2.26 7.51
C THR A 443 20.85 -3.14 7.61
N VAL A 444 20.79 -4.18 6.78
CA VAL A 444 19.76 -5.22 6.81
C VAL A 444 20.34 -6.43 7.52
N THR A 445 19.70 -6.83 8.62
CA THR A 445 20.10 -7.98 9.45
C THR A 445 19.02 -9.06 9.35
N PRO A 446 19.33 -10.26 8.83
CA PRO A 446 18.41 -11.38 8.79
C PRO A 446 18.34 -12.08 10.16
N SER A 447 17.23 -12.76 10.43
CA SER A 447 17.13 -13.71 11.54
C SER A 447 16.07 -14.78 11.27
N ILE A 448 16.36 -16.00 11.74
CA ILE A 448 15.44 -17.15 11.74
C ILE A 448 15.36 -17.73 13.15
N ASN A 449 14.15 -17.99 13.65
CA ASN A 449 13.91 -18.57 14.99
C ASN A 449 14.72 -17.87 16.11
N GLY A 450 14.83 -16.53 16.05
CA GLY A 450 15.62 -15.68 16.98
C GLY A 450 17.12 -15.60 16.69
N ASN A 451 17.69 -16.48 15.88
CA ASN A 451 19.12 -16.51 15.54
C ASN A 451 19.43 -15.52 14.42
N LYS A 452 20.42 -14.63 14.62
CA LYS A 452 20.84 -13.64 13.60
C LYS A 452 21.82 -14.23 12.58
N GLY A 453 21.55 -14.00 11.30
CA GLY A 453 22.49 -14.26 10.21
C GLY A 453 23.46 -13.09 9.97
N THR A 454 24.32 -13.21 8.96
CA THR A 454 25.27 -12.15 8.58
C THR A 454 24.52 -10.98 7.95
N SER A 455 24.61 -9.79 8.56
CA SER A 455 24.02 -8.57 8.00
C SER A 455 24.69 -8.13 6.69
N THR A 456 23.99 -7.33 5.88
CA THR A 456 24.54 -6.58 4.75
C THR A 456 24.28 -5.08 4.96
N THR A 457 25.24 -4.24 4.57
CA THR A 457 25.20 -2.79 4.76
C THR A 457 25.40 -2.09 3.42
N THR A 458 24.67 -1.00 3.16
CA THR A 458 24.84 -0.16 1.98
C THR A 458 24.67 1.32 2.31
N THR A 459 25.10 2.19 1.40
CA THR A 459 24.91 3.64 1.49
C THR A 459 23.86 4.08 0.48
N VAL A 460 22.87 4.84 0.94
CA VAL A 460 21.81 5.44 0.13
C VAL A 460 22.44 6.42 -0.86
N LYS A 461 22.21 6.19 -2.15
CA LYS A 461 22.76 7.05 -3.22
C LYS A 461 21.86 8.26 -3.47
N ASN A 462 22.38 9.23 -4.22
CA ASN A 462 21.57 10.38 -4.66
C ASN A 462 20.31 9.89 -5.37
N GLY A 463 19.18 10.54 -5.11
CA GLY A 463 17.88 10.21 -5.71
C GLY A 463 17.97 10.21 -7.23
N LYS A 464 17.41 9.19 -7.87
CA LYS A 464 17.29 9.13 -9.34
C LYS A 464 15.83 9.35 -9.72
N ILE A 465 15.55 10.52 -10.27
CA ILE A 465 14.24 10.96 -10.75
C ILE A 465 13.58 9.84 -11.61
N PRO A 466 12.27 9.55 -11.47
CA PRO A 466 11.58 8.42 -12.10
C PRO A 466 11.93 8.25 -13.58
N LEU A 467 12.42 7.05 -13.92
CA LEU A 467 13.43 6.94 -14.97
C LEU A 467 12.92 7.26 -16.38
N GLU A 468 11.70 6.92 -16.76
CA GLU A 468 11.22 7.20 -18.12
C GLU A 468 10.99 8.71 -18.34
N ASN A 469 10.17 9.34 -17.49
CA ASN A 469 9.90 10.78 -17.56
C ASN A 469 11.15 11.65 -17.30
N SER A 470 12.12 11.17 -16.51
CA SER A 470 13.39 11.87 -16.32
C SER A 470 14.38 11.68 -17.47
N LEU A 471 14.48 10.47 -18.01
CA LEU A 471 15.50 10.16 -19.02
C LEU A 471 15.16 10.89 -20.31
N GLU A 472 13.90 10.92 -20.73
CA GLU A 472 13.50 11.65 -21.93
C GLU A 472 13.64 13.18 -21.76
N LYS A 473 13.33 13.71 -20.56
CA LYS A 473 13.60 15.12 -20.23
C LYS A 473 15.10 15.47 -20.32
N GLU A 474 15.99 14.60 -19.85
CA GLU A 474 17.43 14.80 -19.99
C GLU A 474 17.91 14.64 -21.44
N LYS A 475 17.35 13.69 -22.19
CA LYS A 475 17.61 13.59 -23.64
C LYS A 475 17.23 14.90 -24.33
N ASP A 476 16.09 15.51 -24.00
CA ASP A 476 15.67 16.78 -24.60
C ASP A 476 16.57 17.95 -24.18
N ILE A 477 17.03 18.02 -22.93
CA ILE A 477 18.05 18.99 -22.50
C ILE A 477 19.35 18.80 -23.31
N ALA A 478 19.78 17.56 -23.54
CA ALA A 478 20.97 17.23 -24.31
C ALA A 478 20.81 17.55 -25.82
N LYS A 479 19.64 17.27 -26.41
CA LYS A 479 19.27 17.66 -27.79
C LYS A 479 19.33 19.19 -27.95
N GLN A 480 18.79 19.94 -26.99
CA GLN A 480 18.80 21.41 -26.97
C GLN A 480 20.21 21.99 -26.82
N ALA A 481 21.07 21.38 -25.99
CA ALA A 481 22.47 21.78 -25.86
C ALA A 481 23.23 21.63 -27.19
N ILE A 482 23.01 20.53 -27.91
CA ILE A 482 23.55 20.30 -29.26
C ILE A 482 23.04 21.36 -30.25
N ASP A 483 21.73 21.66 -30.26
CA ASP A 483 21.16 22.70 -31.15
C ASP A 483 21.74 24.09 -30.88
N LYS A 484 21.94 24.44 -29.61
CA LYS A 484 22.54 25.72 -29.22
C LYS A 484 23.97 25.83 -29.76
N VAL A 485 24.82 24.84 -29.48
CA VAL A 485 26.23 24.82 -29.95
C VAL A 485 26.31 24.77 -31.48
N ALA A 486 25.43 24.00 -32.15
CA ALA A 486 25.33 23.96 -33.60
C ALA A 486 24.98 25.35 -34.16
N THR A 487 23.96 26.01 -33.62
CA THR A 487 23.53 27.35 -34.04
C THR A 487 24.62 28.39 -33.80
N GLU A 488 25.23 28.40 -32.63
CA GLU A 488 26.31 29.33 -32.28
C GLU A 488 27.56 29.14 -33.15
N THR A 489 27.93 27.89 -33.47
CA THR A 489 29.04 27.58 -34.37
C THR A 489 28.74 27.94 -35.82
N LYS A 490 27.51 27.73 -36.31
CA LYS A 490 27.09 28.21 -37.66
C LYS A 490 27.11 29.73 -37.73
N ASN A 491 26.67 30.43 -36.67
CA ASN A 491 26.73 31.88 -36.59
C ASN A 491 28.18 32.41 -36.56
N ARG A 492 29.12 31.73 -35.87
CA ARG A 492 30.57 32.00 -35.98
C ARG A 492 31.02 31.91 -37.45
N ILE A 493 30.68 30.81 -38.13
CA ILE A 493 31.05 30.55 -39.54
C ILE A 493 30.51 31.62 -40.52
N ASP A 494 29.30 32.14 -40.32
CA ASP A 494 28.78 33.24 -41.15
C ASP A 494 29.65 34.49 -41.10
N HIS A 495 30.16 34.83 -39.92
CA HIS A 495 30.99 36.01 -39.69
C HIS A 495 32.47 35.79 -40.08
N MET A 496 32.87 34.59 -40.50
CA MET A 496 34.22 34.33 -41.02
C MET A 496 34.39 34.96 -42.41
N SER A 497 35.16 36.04 -42.48
CA SER A 497 35.44 36.78 -43.73
C SER A 497 36.43 36.10 -44.67
N HIS A 498 37.10 35.02 -44.22
CA HIS A 498 38.10 34.29 -44.98
C HIS A 498 37.54 33.06 -45.75
N LEU A 499 36.27 32.73 -45.56
CA LEU A 499 35.59 31.61 -46.22
C LEU A 499 34.62 32.12 -47.30
N SER A 500 34.56 31.45 -48.45
CA SER A 500 33.51 31.69 -49.44
C SER A 500 32.16 31.11 -48.99
N ASP A 501 31.06 31.62 -49.52
CA ASP A 501 29.71 31.18 -49.14
C ASP A 501 29.50 29.68 -49.40
N ALA A 502 30.07 29.16 -50.48
CA ALA A 502 30.04 27.74 -50.85
C ALA A 502 30.96 26.84 -49.99
N GLU A 503 31.79 27.41 -49.13
CA GLU A 503 32.55 26.71 -48.08
C GLU A 503 31.80 26.77 -46.76
N LYS A 504 31.27 27.95 -46.40
CA LYS A 504 30.37 28.13 -45.24
C LYS A 504 29.18 27.18 -45.29
N GLU A 505 28.52 27.06 -46.45
CA GLU A 505 27.37 26.17 -46.65
C GLU A 505 27.73 24.70 -46.38
N LYS A 506 28.88 24.21 -46.87
CA LYS A 506 29.35 22.83 -46.62
C LYS A 506 29.73 22.58 -45.17
N LEU A 507 30.29 23.57 -44.49
CA LEU A 507 30.62 23.48 -43.06
C LEU A 507 29.34 23.45 -42.21
N LYS A 508 28.35 24.29 -42.52
CA LYS A 508 27.01 24.26 -41.91
C LYS A 508 26.33 22.90 -42.13
N GLU A 509 26.32 22.39 -43.35
CA GLU A 509 25.74 21.08 -43.71
C GLU A 509 26.45 19.93 -42.97
N SER A 510 27.76 20.05 -42.72
CA SER A 510 28.53 19.08 -41.92
C SER A 510 28.18 19.14 -40.44
N ILE A 511 27.97 20.34 -39.89
CA ILE A 511 27.46 20.53 -38.52
C ILE A 511 26.04 19.96 -38.39
N ASP A 512 25.15 20.17 -39.36
CA ASP A 512 23.81 19.58 -39.38
C ASP A 512 23.84 18.05 -39.34
N LYS A 513 24.72 17.42 -40.14
CA LYS A 513 24.90 15.96 -40.16
C LYS A 513 25.39 15.41 -38.81
N ILE A 514 26.33 16.10 -38.15
CA ILE A 514 26.85 15.70 -36.83
C ILE A 514 25.81 15.92 -35.74
N ALA A 515 25.16 17.08 -35.70
CA ALA A 515 24.12 17.40 -34.74
C ALA A 515 22.95 16.41 -34.83
N LYS A 516 22.48 16.12 -36.05
CA LYS A 516 21.44 15.11 -36.28
C LYS A 516 21.84 13.73 -35.77
N LEU A 517 23.01 13.22 -36.18
CA LEU A 517 23.46 11.88 -35.80
C LEU A 517 23.70 11.76 -34.28
N GLY A 518 24.16 12.83 -33.62
CA GLY A 518 24.31 12.88 -32.17
C GLY A 518 22.97 12.80 -31.42
N LYS A 519 21.93 13.47 -31.91
CA LYS A 519 20.56 13.35 -31.39
C LYS A 519 19.99 11.95 -31.59
N GLU A 520 20.06 11.41 -32.82
CA GLU A 520 19.62 10.04 -33.14
C GLU A 520 20.34 8.99 -32.29
N THR A 521 21.57 9.28 -31.86
CA THR A 521 22.34 8.45 -30.91
C THR A 521 21.83 8.61 -29.47
N ILE A 522 21.50 9.83 -29.03
CA ILE A 522 20.92 10.12 -27.69
C ILE A 522 19.54 9.47 -27.51
N ASP A 523 18.69 9.49 -28.55
CA ASP A 523 17.35 8.90 -28.53
C ASP A 523 17.38 7.40 -28.12
N GLN A 524 18.44 6.69 -28.55
CA GLN A 524 18.66 5.26 -28.30
C GLN A 524 19.27 4.93 -26.93
N MET A 525 19.67 5.93 -26.13
CA MET A 525 20.34 5.70 -24.84
C MET A 525 19.35 5.41 -23.71
N THR A 526 19.70 4.42 -22.89
CA THR A 526 18.92 3.96 -21.72
C THR A 526 19.52 4.39 -20.37
N THR A 527 20.65 5.10 -20.37
CA THR A 527 21.32 5.59 -19.16
C THR A 527 21.69 7.07 -19.23
N LEU A 528 21.73 7.72 -18.07
CA LEU A 528 22.09 9.12 -17.91
C LEU A 528 23.55 9.39 -18.34
N ASP A 529 24.47 8.52 -17.93
CA ASP A 529 25.89 8.65 -18.27
C ASP A 529 26.12 8.50 -19.78
N ASP A 530 25.39 7.61 -20.46
CA ASP A 530 25.51 7.44 -21.90
C ASP A 530 24.97 8.65 -22.68
N ILE A 531 23.87 9.27 -22.23
CA ILE A 531 23.36 10.53 -22.79
C ILE A 531 24.40 11.64 -22.64
N ILE A 532 24.91 11.86 -21.42
CA ILE A 532 25.90 12.92 -21.12
C ILE A 532 27.18 12.70 -21.93
N ASN A 533 27.65 11.45 -22.06
CA ASN A 533 28.85 11.12 -22.83
C ASN A 533 28.62 11.22 -24.35
N SER A 534 27.42 10.95 -24.86
CA SER A 534 27.06 11.14 -26.27
C SER A 534 26.96 12.62 -26.63
N MET A 535 26.31 13.41 -25.76
CA MET A 535 26.19 14.88 -25.89
C MET A 535 27.58 15.54 -25.96
N LYS A 536 28.47 15.23 -25.01
CA LYS A 536 29.84 15.79 -24.99
C LYS A 536 30.61 15.48 -26.27
N LYS A 537 30.62 14.22 -26.73
CA LYS A 537 31.28 13.83 -27.99
C LYS A 537 30.69 14.53 -29.22
N THR A 538 29.39 14.80 -29.22
CA THR A 538 28.72 15.53 -30.32
C THR A 538 29.11 17.01 -30.31
N ILE A 539 29.10 17.64 -29.13
CA ILE A 539 29.53 19.04 -28.94
C ILE A 539 31.01 19.21 -29.32
N GLU A 540 31.91 18.36 -28.80
CA GLU A 540 33.34 18.35 -29.16
C GLU A 540 33.56 18.20 -30.68
N ALA A 541 32.73 17.41 -31.38
CA ALA A 541 32.81 17.23 -32.82
C ALA A 541 32.34 18.47 -33.62
N ILE A 542 31.35 19.22 -33.11
CA ILE A 542 30.84 20.46 -33.71
C ILE A 542 31.81 21.61 -33.45
N GLU A 543 32.24 21.82 -32.20
CA GLU A 543 33.18 22.87 -31.80
C GLU A 543 34.49 22.74 -32.57
N LYS A 544 34.99 21.51 -32.75
CA LYS A 544 36.19 21.23 -33.55
C LYS A 544 36.07 21.64 -35.02
N ILE A 545 34.88 21.71 -35.61
CA ILE A 545 34.69 22.30 -36.95
C ILE A 545 34.90 23.81 -36.89
N GLY A 546 34.26 24.49 -35.92
CA GLY A 546 34.43 25.93 -35.72
C GLY A 546 35.89 26.32 -35.46
N ASP A 547 36.56 25.61 -34.57
CA ASP A 547 37.94 25.89 -34.16
C ASP A 547 38.96 25.59 -35.26
N ILE A 548 38.72 24.59 -36.12
CA ILE A 548 39.55 24.36 -37.31
C ILE A 548 39.45 25.55 -38.28
N CYS A 549 38.24 26.11 -38.47
CA CYS A 549 38.05 27.29 -39.31
C CYS A 549 38.68 28.55 -38.69
N GLU A 550 38.54 28.78 -37.38
CA GLU A 550 39.23 29.88 -36.69
C GLU A 550 40.76 29.74 -36.73
N GLN A 551 41.31 28.53 -36.65
CA GLN A 551 42.75 28.31 -36.81
C GLN A 551 43.25 28.59 -38.25
N GLN A 552 42.42 28.42 -39.28
CA GLN A 552 42.76 28.89 -40.64
C GLN A 552 42.76 30.42 -40.74
N SER A 553 41.95 31.11 -39.95
CA SER A 553 42.07 32.58 -39.76
C SER A 553 43.32 33.00 -38.97
N GLY A 554 43.94 32.09 -38.21
CA GLY A 554 45.04 32.39 -37.28
C GLY A 554 46.43 32.47 -37.90
N SER A 555 46.64 32.03 -39.15
CA SER A 555 47.97 31.92 -39.77
C SER A 555 48.65 33.27 -40.11
N THR A 556 48.07 34.40 -39.71
CA THR A 556 48.60 35.76 -39.96
C THR A 556 48.87 36.59 -38.70
N ASN A 557 48.56 36.11 -37.49
CA ASN A 557 48.94 36.80 -36.25
C ASN A 557 49.22 35.84 -35.07
N GLN A 558 50.51 35.68 -34.74
CA GLN A 558 50.91 35.32 -33.38
C GLN A 558 50.90 36.58 -32.51
N SER A 559 50.35 36.52 -31.29
CA SER A 559 51.07 36.91 -30.05
C SER A 559 50.17 36.94 -28.80
N THR A 560 50.75 36.52 -27.66
CA THR A 560 50.47 36.94 -26.27
C THR A 560 49.17 36.53 -25.54
N ASN A 561 49.39 36.08 -24.29
CA ASN A 561 48.55 36.19 -23.07
C ASN A 561 47.49 35.12 -22.74
N ASN A 562 47.93 34.09 -22.00
CA ASN A 562 47.12 33.38 -21.01
C ASN A 562 47.04 34.18 -19.69
N HIS A 563 45.85 34.41 -19.11
CA HIS A 563 45.63 34.29 -17.65
C HIS A 563 44.12 34.26 -17.23
N THR A 564 43.83 33.60 -16.10
CA THR A 564 42.52 33.47 -15.42
C THR A 564 42.47 34.29 -14.11
N THR A 565 41.43 34.38 -13.26
CA THR A 565 40.10 33.72 -13.12
C THR A 565 39.10 34.83 -12.62
N VAL A 566 37.91 34.66 -12.02
CA VAL A 566 37.20 33.55 -11.32
C VAL A 566 35.79 33.35 -11.95
N VAL A 567 34.63 33.04 -11.36
CA VAL A 567 34.03 32.91 -9.99
C VAL A 567 33.09 31.69 -10.07
N ARG A 568 33.02 30.67 -9.18
CA ARG A 568 32.88 30.53 -7.70
C ARG A 568 31.47 30.84 -7.16
N PRO A 569 31.07 30.35 -5.96
CA PRO A 569 31.76 29.51 -4.94
C PRO A 569 31.58 27.99 -5.24
N THR A 570 31.91 26.94 -4.46
CA THR A 570 32.74 26.63 -3.24
C THR A 570 33.11 25.12 -3.31
N GLY A 571 33.95 24.49 -2.48
CA GLY A 571 34.81 24.94 -1.38
C GLY A 571 35.46 23.73 -0.65
N ASN A 572 36.78 23.80 -0.39
CA ASN A 572 37.65 22.77 0.24
C ASN A 572 37.82 21.44 -0.53
N GLY A 573 39.02 20.84 -0.64
CA GLY A 573 40.36 21.34 -0.28
C GLY A 573 41.48 20.30 -0.46
N ILE A 574 42.73 20.76 -0.35
CA ILE A 574 43.99 19.98 -0.20
C ILE A 574 44.53 19.25 -1.47
N SER A 575 45.60 19.88 -1.98
CA SER A 575 46.61 19.43 -2.94
C SER A 575 47.28 18.07 -2.65
N THR A 576 47.68 17.33 -3.70
CA THR A 576 49.13 17.06 -3.93
C THR A 576 49.44 16.57 -5.35
N THR A 577 50.71 16.72 -5.74
CA THR A 577 51.24 16.44 -7.09
C THR A 577 51.83 15.03 -7.20
N ASN A 578 51.74 14.41 -8.39
CA ASN A 578 52.94 14.26 -9.23
C ASN A 578 52.69 13.86 -10.69
N ASN A 579 53.71 14.10 -11.51
CA ASN A 579 53.74 13.96 -12.97
C ASN A 579 54.81 12.93 -13.36
N LYS A 580 54.55 12.07 -14.37
CA LYS A 580 55.60 11.71 -15.33
C LYS A 580 55.07 11.32 -16.71
N ASN A 581 55.68 11.93 -17.72
CA ASN A 581 55.37 11.86 -19.14
C ASN A 581 56.51 11.21 -19.92
N THR A 582 56.18 10.36 -20.90
CA THR A 582 57.01 10.00 -22.08
C THR A 582 56.04 9.75 -23.25
N SER A 583 55.98 10.49 -24.37
CA SER A 583 57.03 10.87 -25.35
C SER A 583 57.56 9.65 -26.15
N SER A 584 57.92 9.73 -27.45
CA SER A 584 58.36 10.91 -28.24
C SER A 584 58.31 10.72 -29.77
N SER A 585 58.09 11.81 -30.53
CA SER A 585 58.57 12.06 -31.93
C SER A 585 58.00 11.15 -33.07
N SER A 586 58.04 11.45 -34.38
CA SER A 586 58.20 12.66 -35.25
C SER A 586 57.70 12.28 -36.69
N LYS A 587 57.85 12.96 -37.84
CA LYS A 587 58.67 14.10 -38.33
C LYS A 587 58.08 14.66 -39.66
N LEU A 588 58.48 15.85 -40.12
CA LEU A 588 58.07 16.44 -41.43
C LEU A 588 59.06 16.10 -42.58
N PRO A 589 58.66 16.18 -43.87
CA PRO A 589 58.96 17.40 -44.66
C PRO A 589 57.98 17.80 -45.82
N LYS A 590 57.78 19.12 -45.96
CA LYS A 590 57.71 19.96 -47.20
C LYS A 590 56.81 19.58 -48.41
N THR A 591 55.68 20.32 -48.52
CA THR A 591 55.20 21.10 -49.69
C THR A 591 55.55 20.66 -51.13
N GLY A 592 54.53 20.37 -51.95
CA GLY A 592 54.70 20.17 -53.40
C GLY A 592 53.41 19.96 -54.23
N GLU A 593 52.61 21.01 -54.40
CA GLU A 593 51.62 21.21 -55.49
C GLU A 593 50.37 20.28 -55.64
N THR A 594 49.33 20.82 -56.29
CA THR A 594 48.01 20.23 -56.63
C THR A 594 47.07 19.89 -55.47
N ALA A 595 45.77 20.10 -55.67
CA ALA A 595 44.72 19.96 -54.66
C ALA A 595 43.75 18.83 -55.03
N ASP A 596 43.50 17.89 -54.09
CA ASP A 596 42.44 16.89 -54.27
C ASP A 596 41.70 16.51 -52.96
N LYS A 597 40.64 17.29 -52.68
CA LYS A 597 39.30 16.90 -52.16
C LYS A 597 39.14 15.96 -50.95
N THR A 598 40.19 15.49 -50.30
CA THR A 598 40.15 14.33 -49.38
C THR A 598 40.20 14.73 -47.90
N LEU A 599 39.65 15.90 -47.53
CA LEU A 599 39.73 16.43 -46.14
C LEU A 599 38.39 16.94 -45.58
N ILE A 600 37.26 16.34 -45.98
CA ILE A 600 35.93 16.59 -45.38
C ILE A 600 35.35 15.31 -44.70
N ILE A 601 35.98 14.15 -44.89
CA ILE A 601 35.46 12.84 -44.43
C ILE A 601 36.04 12.42 -43.07
N SER A 602 37.02 13.15 -42.53
CA SER A 602 37.70 12.81 -41.25
C SER A 602 36.82 12.93 -40.00
N GLY A 603 35.70 13.65 -40.05
CA GLY A 603 34.74 13.72 -38.93
C GLY A 603 33.91 12.44 -38.73
N LEU A 604 33.61 11.72 -39.81
CA LEU A 604 32.73 10.54 -39.78
C LEU A 604 33.38 9.30 -39.11
N ALA A 605 34.71 9.21 -39.13
CA ALA A 605 35.45 8.03 -38.67
C ALA A 605 35.38 7.78 -37.14
N MET A 606 34.98 8.78 -36.34
CA MET A 606 34.90 8.65 -34.87
C MET A 606 33.65 7.91 -34.38
N LEU A 607 32.48 8.06 -35.02
CA LEU A 607 31.25 7.38 -34.58
C LEU A 607 31.13 5.92 -35.09
N SER A 608 31.83 5.55 -36.16
CA SER A 608 31.80 4.21 -36.74
C SER A 608 32.31 3.09 -35.81
N VAL A 609 32.86 3.42 -34.64
CA VAL A 609 33.37 2.44 -33.65
C VAL A 609 32.28 1.92 -32.70
N VAL A 610 31.21 2.68 -32.44
CA VAL A 610 30.19 2.30 -31.43
C VAL A 610 29.06 1.46 -32.03
N GLY A 611 28.59 1.79 -33.24
CA GLY A 611 27.51 1.04 -33.92
C GLY A 611 27.84 -0.44 -34.18
N GLY A 612 29.13 -0.80 -34.25
CA GLY A 612 29.58 -2.19 -34.40
C GLY A 612 29.38 -3.07 -33.15
N ALA A 613 29.26 -2.48 -31.96
CA ALA A 613 29.19 -3.23 -30.70
C ALA A 613 27.80 -3.83 -30.43
N VAL A 614 26.72 -3.14 -30.82
CA VAL A 614 25.34 -3.58 -30.56
C VAL A 614 24.92 -4.72 -31.49
N TYR A 615 25.29 -4.65 -32.77
CA TYR A 615 24.88 -5.63 -33.79
C TYR A 615 25.42 -7.05 -33.52
N TYR A 616 26.52 -7.18 -32.77
CA TYR A 616 27.14 -8.48 -32.49
C TYR A 616 26.49 -9.29 -31.35
N ARG A 617 25.65 -8.68 -30.49
CA ARG A 617 24.92 -9.45 -29.46
C ARG A 617 23.71 -10.19 -30.03
N LYS A 618 22.96 -9.59 -30.96
CA LYS A 618 21.66 -10.12 -31.43
C LYS A 618 21.75 -11.28 -32.43
N LYS A 619 22.95 -11.86 -32.66
CA LYS A 619 23.17 -12.97 -33.60
C LYS A 619 23.85 -14.20 -32.96
N LYS A 620 23.67 -14.40 -31.64
CA LYS A 620 24.18 -15.57 -30.91
C LYS A 620 23.12 -16.34 -30.09
N GLU A 621 21.84 -16.08 -30.34
CA GLU A 621 20.68 -16.74 -29.70
C GLU A 621 19.77 -17.44 -30.73
N GLN A 622 20.26 -17.59 -31.98
CA GLN A 622 19.66 -18.45 -33.01
C GLN A 622 20.78 -19.19 -33.78
N ALA A 623 21.41 -20.15 -33.09
CA ALA A 623 22.31 -21.16 -33.64
C ALA A 623 22.39 -22.35 -32.67
#